data_AF-A0A7J7MD01-F1
#
_entry.id   AF-A0A7J7MD01-F1
#
_cell.length_a   1.000
_cell.length_b   1.000
_cell.length_c   1.000
_cell.angle_alpha   90.00
_cell.angle_beta   90.00
_cell.angle_gamma   90.00
#
_symmetry.space_group_name_H-M   'P 1'
#
loop_
_entity.id
_entity.type
_entity.pdbx_description
1 polymer ?
#
loop_
_entity_poly.entity_id
_entity_poly.type
_entity_poly.pdbx_seq_one_letter_code
_entity_poly.pdbx_strand_id
1 'polypeptide(L)'
;MNLAVTQLDNAGCAANFNDVAQYFNSKLKDAVVQLRKDLTFAAITYVDIYTVKYTLIRFEHPFVVCCGYDGKYNYSGLADCGTTINVNGTKVVVGSCEKPSTRVNWDGIHYTEAANKWVYDQIVDGKFSDPPTPLRMACHK
;
A
#
# COMPACT_ATOMS: atom_id res chain seq x y z
N MET A 1 4.65 -9.57 -13.81
CA MET A 1 4.50 -10.92 -13.21
C MET A 1 3.16 -11.49 -13.65
N ASN A 2 3.11 -12.63 -14.32
CA ASN A 2 1.85 -13.26 -14.73
C ASN A 2 1.45 -14.30 -13.66
N LEU A 3 0.50 -13.92 -12.80
CA LEU A 3 -0.06 -14.82 -11.79
C LEU A 3 -1.21 -15.63 -12.39
N ALA A 4 -1.24 -16.93 -12.09
CA ALA A 4 -2.40 -17.77 -12.38
C ALA A 4 -3.57 -17.41 -11.47
N VAL A 5 -4.81 -17.65 -11.91
CA VAL A 5 -6.03 -17.38 -11.12
C VAL A 5 -5.99 -18.13 -9.77
N THR A 6 -5.40 -19.34 -9.75
CA THR A 6 -5.21 -20.14 -8.54
C THR A 6 -4.24 -19.53 -7.53
N GLN A 7 -3.48 -18.50 -7.91
CA GLN A 7 -2.54 -17.77 -7.05
C GLN A 7 -3.13 -16.45 -6.55
N LEU A 8 -4.38 -16.14 -6.90
CA LEU A 8 -5.10 -14.96 -6.45
C LEU A 8 -6.08 -15.35 -5.35
N ASP A 9 -6.23 -14.48 -4.35
CA ASP A 9 -7.32 -14.56 -3.39
C ASP A 9 -8.65 -14.10 -4.01
N ASN A 10 -9.73 -14.17 -3.24
CA ASN A 10 -11.07 -13.76 -3.69
C ASN A 10 -11.16 -12.28 -4.07
N ALA A 11 -10.21 -11.46 -3.64
CA ALA A 11 -10.16 -10.04 -3.96
C ALA A 11 -9.26 -9.74 -5.17
N GLY A 12 -8.63 -10.76 -5.77
CA GLY A 12 -7.74 -10.60 -6.92
C GLY A 12 -6.29 -10.24 -6.55
N CYS A 13 -5.94 -10.32 -5.27
CA CYS A 13 -4.59 -10.08 -4.76
C CYS A 13 -3.76 -11.37 -4.75
N ALA A 14 -2.44 -11.24 -4.86
CA ALA A 14 -1.55 -12.41 -4.88
C ALA A 14 -1.50 -13.09 -3.50
N ALA A 15 -2.14 -14.26 -3.36
CA ALA A 15 -2.38 -14.93 -2.08
C ALA A 15 -1.09 -15.23 -1.30
N ASN A 16 -0.09 -15.81 -1.97
CA ASN A 16 1.18 -16.16 -1.32
C ASN A 16 1.91 -14.92 -0.76
N PHE A 17 1.80 -13.77 -1.43
CA PHE A 17 2.42 -12.53 -0.93
C PHE A 17 1.61 -11.93 0.23
N ASN A 18 0.29 -12.12 0.23
CA ASN A 18 -0.55 -11.79 1.38
C ASN A 18 -0.17 -12.62 2.61
N ASP A 19 0.14 -13.91 2.45
CA ASP A 19 0.57 -14.78 3.55
C ASP A 19 1.92 -14.32 4.13
N VAL A 20 2.88 -14.00 3.26
CA VAL A 20 4.19 -13.49 3.68
C VAL A 20 4.06 -12.15 4.42
N ALA A 21 3.23 -11.24 3.91
CA ALA A 21 3.00 -9.95 4.54
C ALA A 21 2.34 -10.08 5.92
N GLN A 22 1.32 -10.94 6.05
CA GLN A 22 0.66 -11.19 7.33
C GLN A 22 1.59 -11.87 8.33
N TYR A 23 2.42 -12.83 7.89
CA TYR A 23 3.41 -13.46 8.74
C TYR A 23 4.44 -12.44 9.26
N PHE A 24 4.96 -11.58 8.39
CA PHE A 24 5.85 -10.49 8.77
C PHE A 24 5.20 -9.57 9.81
N ASN A 25 3.95 -9.15 9.56
CA ASN A 25 3.20 -8.27 10.45
C ASN A 25 2.94 -8.90 11.83
N SER A 26 2.69 -10.22 11.89
CA SER A 26 2.61 -10.95 13.15
C SER A 26 3.92 -10.88 13.93
N LYS A 27 5.07 -11.08 13.28
CA LYS A 27 6.38 -10.98 13.95
C LYS A 27 6.74 -9.55 14.34
N LEU A 28 6.34 -8.57 13.53
CA LEU A 28 6.46 -7.15 13.87
C LEU A 28 5.64 -6.83 15.14
N LYS A 29 4.42 -7.35 15.24
CA LYS A 29 3.57 -7.16 16.42
C LYS A 29 4.20 -7.78 17.67
N ASP A 30 4.72 -9.01 17.58
CA ASP A 30 5.44 -9.66 18.69
C ASP A 30 6.63 -8.80 19.16
N ALA A 31 7.42 -8.26 18.22
CA ALA A 31 8.54 -7.39 18.52
C ALA A 31 8.11 -6.07 19.20
N VAL A 32 7.01 -5.46 18.74
CA VAL A 32 6.45 -4.26 19.38
C VAL A 32 6.01 -4.55 20.82
N VAL A 33 5.37 -5.70 21.08
CA VAL A 33 4.99 -6.12 22.44
C VAL A 33 6.21 -6.28 23.33
N GLN A 34 7.30 -6.86 22.81
CA GLN A 34 8.54 -7.00 23.57
C GLN A 34 9.20 -5.63 23.85
N LEU A 35 9.28 -4.76 22.84
CA LEU A 35 9.84 -3.42 22.99
C LEU A 35 9.10 -2.57 24.04
N ARG A 36 7.78 -2.74 24.19
CA ARG A 36 7.03 -2.07 25.26
C ARG A 36 7.44 -2.50 26.67
N LYS A 37 7.87 -3.75 26.84
CA LYS A 37 8.38 -4.27 28.12
C LYS A 37 9.78 -3.74 28.39
N ASP A 38 10.62 -3.70 27.37
CA ASP A 38 12.03 -3.31 27.50
C ASP A 38 12.19 -1.78 27.61
N LEU A 39 11.33 -1.02 26.93
CA LEU A 39 11.38 0.45 26.86
C LEU A 39 10.19 1.07 27.60
N THR A 40 10.16 0.91 28.91
CA THR A 40 9.05 1.35 29.80
C THR A 40 8.81 2.86 29.82
N PHE A 41 9.66 3.69 29.20
CA PHE A 41 9.45 5.13 29.03
C PHE A 41 9.08 5.54 27.59
N ALA A 42 9.18 4.64 26.61
CA ALA A 42 8.76 4.92 25.24
C ALA A 42 7.24 4.67 25.06
N ALA A 43 6.62 5.41 24.13
CA ALA A 43 5.31 5.07 23.59
C ALA A 43 5.51 4.40 22.23
N ILE A 44 5.07 3.14 22.10
CA ILE A 44 5.28 2.34 20.90
C ILE A 44 3.93 1.79 20.47
N THR A 45 3.45 2.19 19.30
CA THR A 45 2.14 1.79 18.77
C THR A 45 2.34 0.95 17.52
N TYR A 46 1.69 -0.21 17.47
CA TYR A 46 1.56 -0.99 16.25
C TYR A 46 0.32 -0.51 15.50
N VAL A 47 0.41 -0.33 14.18
CA VAL A 47 -0.72 0.08 13.34
C VAL A 47 -0.94 -1.01 12.29
N ASP A 48 -2.14 -1.60 12.28
CA ASP A 48 -2.54 -2.61 11.31
C ASP A 48 -2.87 -2.00 9.94
N ILE A 49 -1.80 -1.65 9.21
CA ILE A 49 -1.90 -1.15 7.83
C ILE A 49 -2.40 -2.22 6.87
N TYR A 50 -2.19 -3.51 7.15
CA TYR A 50 -2.60 -4.57 6.23
C TYR A 50 -4.11 -4.61 6.06
N THR A 51 -4.84 -4.61 7.18
CA THR A 51 -6.32 -4.61 7.14
C THR A 51 -6.85 -3.38 6.41
N VAL A 52 -6.29 -2.20 6.66
CA VAL A 52 -6.70 -0.95 5.97
C VAL A 52 -6.38 -1.00 4.48
N LYS A 53 -5.17 -1.44 4.11
CA LYS A 53 -4.75 -1.60 2.71
C LYS A 53 -5.68 -2.52 1.94
N TYR A 54 -6.11 -3.62 2.55
CA TYR A 54 -7.01 -4.57 1.89
C TYR A 54 -8.37 -3.94 1.52
N THR A 55 -8.82 -2.93 2.27
CA THR A 55 -10.07 -2.20 1.93
C THR A 55 -9.98 -1.35 0.66
N LEU A 56 -8.75 -0.98 0.23
CA LEU A 56 -8.52 -0.15 -0.97
C LEU A 56 -8.95 -0.87 -2.26
N ILE A 57 -9.16 -2.18 -2.23
CA ILE A 57 -9.67 -2.97 -3.37
C ILE A 57 -11.06 -2.46 -3.84
N ARG A 58 -11.75 -1.68 -3.01
CA ARG A 58 -13.04 -1.04 -3.35
C ARG A 58 -12.93 0.24 -4.20
N PHE A 59 -11.72 0.72 -4.47
CA PHE A 59 -11.52 1.85 -5.38
C PHE A 59 -11.98 1.48 -6.80
N GLU A 60 -12.27 2.49 -7.62
CA GLU A 60 -12.72 2.29 -9.00
C GLU A 60 -11.69 1.51 -9.84
N HIS A 61 -10.40 1.80 -9.62
CA HIS A 61 -9.30 1.15 -10.31
C HIS A 61 -8.20 0.72 -9.33
N PRO A 62 -8.40 -0.39 -8.59
CA PRO A 62 -7.53 -0.76 -7.48
C PRO A 62 -6.21 -1.40 -7.93
N PHE A 63 -6.17 -1.99 -9.13
CA PHE A 63 -5.01 -2.73 -9.63
C PHE A 63 -4.20 -2.01 -10.69
N VAL A 64 -4.79 -1.01 -11.36
CA VAL A 64 -4.14 -0.33 -12.49
C VAL A 64 -3.37 0.88 -11.96
N VAL A 65 -2.09 0.99 -12.29
CA VAL A 65 -1.22 2.07 -11.83
C VAL A 65 -1.51 3.36 -12.58
N CYS A 66 -1.37 4.52 -11.92
CA CYS A 66 -1.65 5.81 -12.53
C CYS A 66 -0.50 6.32 -13.42
N CYS A 67 0.72 6.34 -12.89
CA CYS A 67 1.92 6.70 -13.60
C CYS A 67 2.65 5.45 -14.08
N GLY A 68 2.36 5.06 -15.31
CA GLY A 68 2.93 3.88 -15.92
C GLY A 68 2.57 3.85 -17.40
N TYR A 69 3.07 2.84 -18.09
CA TYR A 69 2.91 2.74 -19.52
C TYR A 69 2.70 1.29 -19.96
N ASP A 70 1.58 1.07 -20.64
CA ASP A 70 1.21 -0.17 -21.33
C ASP A 70 1.20 -1.42 -20.41
N GLY A 71 0.82 -2.56 -20.97
CA GLY A 71 0.80 -3.84 -20.28
C GLY A 71 -0.39 -4.04 -19.35
N LYS A 72 -0.47 -5.26 -18.80
CA LYS A 72 -1.50 -5.64 -17.83
C LYS A 72 -1.30 -4.80 -16.56
N TYR A 73 -2.30 -4.00 -16.21
CA TYR A 73 -2.31 -3.02 -15.11
C TYR A 73 -1.61 -1.69 -15.36
N ASN A 74 -1.31 -1.33 -16.63
CA ASN A 74 -0.57 -0.11 -16.98
C ASN A 74 0.85 -0.06 -16.38
N TYR A 75 1.44 -1.22 -16.08
CA TYR A 75 2.74 -1.34 -15.44
C TYR A 75 3.73 -2.12 -16.32
N SER A 76 4.91 -1.54 -16.51
CA SER A 76 6.05 -2.15 -17.17
C SER A 76 7.33 -1.78 -16.42
N GLY A 77 8.14 -2.76 -16.04
CA GLY A 77 9.42 -2.52 -15.37
C GLY A 77 10.51 -1.89 -16.26
N LEU A 78 10.15 -1.54 -17.49
CA LEU A 78 11.00 -0.79 -18.43
C LEU A 78 10.53 0.66 -18.59
N ALA A 79 9.44 1.04 -17.93
CA ALA A 79 8.77 2.33 -18.09
C ALA A 79 8.41 2.92 -16.72
N ASP A 80 9.44 3.21 -15.93
CA ASP A 80 9.26 3.85 -14.63
C ASP A 80 8.68 5.26 -14.77
N CYS A 81 7.90 5.68 -13.79
CA CYS A 81 7.29 7.00 -13.77
C CYS A 81 8.33 8.12 -13.94
N GLY A 82 8.08 9.08 -14.83
CA GLY A 82 8.97 10.20 -15.14
C GLY A 82 10.12 9.87 -16.08
N THR A 83 10.33 8.60 -16.45
CA THR A 83 11.36 8.22 -17.43
C THR A 83 10.90 8.52 -18.85
N THR A 84 11.86 8.73 -19.76
CA THR A 84 11.60 8.83 -21.19
C THR A 84 11.82 7.48 -21.85
N ILE A 85 10.80 6.96 -22.50
CA ILE A 85 10.83 5.69 -23.23
C ILE A 85 10.70 5.93 -24.74
N ASN A 86 11.19 4.98 -25.55
CA ASN A 86 10.97 5.00 -27.00
C ASN A 86 9.77 4.14 -27.36
N VAL A 87 8.73 4.77 -27.90
CA VAL A 87 7.51 4.12 -28.39
C VAL A 87 7.47 4.32 -29.90
N ASN A 88 7.66 3.23 -30.66
CA ASN A 88 7.64 3.26 -32.13
C ASN A 88 8.52 4.38 -32.74
N GLY A 89 9.71 4.58 -32.19
CA GLY A 89 10.66 5.62 -32.63
C GLY A 89 10.40 7.03 -32.08
N THR A 90 9.34 7.23 -31.29
CA THR A 90 9.02 8.51 -30.63
C THR A 90 9.39 8.45 -29.15
N LYS A 91 10.05 9.50 -28.65
CA LYS A 91 10.35 9.64 -27.21
C LYS A 91 9.11 10.14 -26.47
N VAL A 92 8.67 9.38 -25.48
CA VAL A 92 7.50 9.69 -24.64
C VAL A 92 7.94 9.68 -23.18
N VAL A 93 7.51 10.68 -22.41
CA VAL A 93 7.70 10.69 -20.95
C VAL A 93 6.56 9.90 -20.31
N VAL A 94 6.89 8.93 -19.47
CA VAL A 94 5.89 8.18 -18.68
C VAL A 94 5.30 9.12 -17.65
N GLY A 95 4.05 9.51 -17.86
CA GLY A 95 3.36 10.51 -17.07
C GLY A 95 2.22 9.94 -16.24
N SER A 96 1.59 10.82 -15.46
CA SER A 96 0.40 10.51 -14.68
C SER A 96 -0.81 10.20 -15.55
N CYS A 97 -1.72 9.40 -15.03
CA CYS A 97 -3.06 9.22 -15.58
C CYS A 97 -3.94 10.47 -15.39
N GLU A 98 -5.04 10.57 -16.15
CA GLU A 98 -5.94 11.74 -16.09
C GLU A 98 -6.58 11.96 -14.71
N LYS A 99 -6.91 10.88 -14.01
CA LYS A 99 -7.60 10.93 -12.71
C LYS A 99 -6.88 10.09 -11.65
N PRO A 100 -5.82 10.64 -11.01
CA PRO A 100 -5.09 9.94 -9.95
C PRO A 100 -5.98 9.59 -8.74
N SER A 101 -7.06 10.36 -8.53
CA SER A 101 -7.98 10.16 -7.40
C SER A 101 -8.78 8.86 -7.46
N THR A 102 -8.85 8.19 -8.61
CA THR A 102 -9.59 6.92 -8.78
C THR A 102 -8.69 5.69 -8.71
N ARG A 103 -7.37 5.90 -8.58
CA ARG A 103 -6.35 4.86 -8.59
C ARG A 103 -5.83 4.65 -7.18
N VAL A 104 -5.58 3.39 -6.81
CA VAL A 104 -4.88 3.08 -5.55
C VAL A 104 -3.37 3.28 -5.72
N ASN A 105 -2.82 2.74 -6.80
CA ASN A 105 -1.39 2.63 -7.00
C ASN A 105 -0.89 3.74 -7.96
N TRP A 106 0.19 4.42 -7.59
CA TRP A 106 0.84 5.42 -8.40
C TRP A 106 1.70 4.78 -9.50
N ASP A 107 2.70 3.98 -9.19
CA ASP A 107 3.79 3.59 -10.11
C ASP A 107 4.15 2.10 -10.12
N GLY A 108 3.39 1.27 -9.41
CA GLY A 108 3.65 -0.14 -9.13
C GLY A 108 3.96 -0.41 -7.65
N ILE A 109 4.38 0.61 -6.89
CA ILE A 109 4.86 0.45 -5.51
C ILE A 109 4.12 1.38 -4.55
N HIS A 110 3.99 2.66 -4.92
CA HIS A 110 3.46 3.70 -4.04
C HIS A 110 1.95 3.89 -4.18
N TYR A 111 1.31 4.43 -3.15
CA TYR A 111 -0.07 4.89 -3.25
C TYR A 111 -0.17 6.25 -3.94
N THR A 112 -1.31 6.50 -4.58
CA THR A 112 -1.71 7.85 -4.94
C THR A 112 -1.99 8.69 -3.69
N GLU A 113 -2.06 10.01 -3.86
CA GLU A 113 -2.48 10.92 -2.78
C GLU A 113 -3.86 10.53 -2.21
N ALA A 114 -4.83 10.21 -3.08
CA ALA A 114 -6.17 9.84 -2.65
C ALA A 114 -6.19 8.55 -1.81
N ALA A 115 -5.41 7.54 -2.21
CA ALA A 115 -5.28 6.31 -1.44
C ALA A 115 -4.53 6.53 -0.12
N ASN A 116 -3.46 7.34 -0.10
CA ASN A 116 -2.79 7.75 1.14
C ASN A 116 -3.75 8.46 2.10
N LYS A 117 -4.55 9.41 1.59
CA LYS A 117 -5.54 10.12 2.40
C LYS A 117 -6.57 9.15 2.98
N TRP A 118 -7.09 8.22 2.17
CA TRP A 118 -8.02 7.20 2.67
C TRP A 118 -7.41 6.37 3.79
N VAL A 119 -6.18 5.87 3.61
CA VAL A 119 -5.47 5.10 4.66
C VAL A 119 -5.30 5.93 5.92
N TYR A 120 -4.87 7.19 5.80
CA TYR A 120 -4.71 8.11 6.92
C TYR A 120 -6.01 8.28 7.71
N ASP A 121 -7.12 8.57 7.01
CA ASP A 121 -8.42 8.79 7.63
C ASP A 121 -8.91 7.56 8.42
N GLN A 122 -8.49 6.34 8.03
CA GLN A 122 -8.83 5.12 8.77
C GLN A 122 -8.00 4.94 10.05
N ILE A 123 -6.73 5.36 10.05
CA ILE A 123 -5.79 5.06 11.14
C ILE A 123 -5.64 6.19 12.17
N VAL A 124 -5.97 7.43 11.80
CA VAL A 124 -5.71 8.62 12.64
C VAL A 124 -6.39 8.57 14.01
N ASP A 125 -7.58 7.95 14.09
CA ASP A 125 -8.34 7.81 15.34
C ASP A 125 -7.89 6.61 16.19
N GLY A 126 -6.90 5.84 15.74
CA GLY A 126 -6.34 4.72 16.50
C GLY A 126 -7.16 3.43 16.45
N LYS A 127 -8.23 3.36 15.64
CA LYS A 127 -9.07 2.16 15.49
C LYS A 127 -8.28 0.92 15.06
N PHE A 128 -7.26 1.11 14.22
CA PHE A 128 -6.36 0.06 13.75
C PHE A 128 -5.04 0.03 14.52
N SER A 129 -4.95 0.76 15.63
CA SER A 129 -3.77 0.82 16.47
C SER A 129 -3.89 -0.15 17.64
N ASP A 130 -2.75 -0.70 18.04
CA ASP A 130 -2.56 -1.41 19.28
C ASP A 130 -1.44 -0.67 20.02
N PRO A 131 -1.67 -0.10 21.22
CA PRO A 131 -2.99 0.10 21.82
C PRO A 131 -3.86 1.04 20.97
N PRO A 132 -5.21 1.03 21.12
CA PRO A 132 -6.13 1.83 20.30
C PRO A 132 -6.10 3.31 20.72
N THR A 133 -4.98 3.96 20.45
CA THR A 133 -4.69 5.35 20.83
C THR A 133 -4.73 6.23 19.58
N PRO A 134 -5.56 7.29 19.54
CA PRO A 134 -5.54 8.25 18.44
C PRO A 134 -4.14 8.84 18.24
N LEU A 135 -3.79 9.19 17.00
CA LEU A 135 -2.48 9.74 16.66
C LEU A 135 -2.14 10.99 17.48
N ARG A 136 -3.14 11.86 17.72
CA ARG A 136 -2.98 13.06 18.57
C ARG A 136 -2.64 12.75 20.04
N MET A 137 -2.90 11.52 20.48
CA MET A 137 -2.61 11.02 21.82
C MET A 137 -1.37 10.11 21.86
N ALA A 138 -0.70 9.86 20.73
CA ALA A 138 0.34 8.82 20.62
C ALA A 138 1.59 9.07 21.48
N CYS A 139 1.87 10.32 21.83
CA CYS A 139 3.00 10.72 22.68
C CYS A 139 2.61 10.92 24.15
N HIS A 140 1.32 10.84 24.48
CA HIS A 140 0.85 11.01 25.85
C HIS A 140 0.88 9.65 26.54
N LYS A 141 1.70 9.55 27.59
CA LYS A 141 1.80 8.38 28.45
C LYS A 141 1.05 8.61 29.75
#